data_AF-A0A962NEF6-F1
#
_entry.id   AF-A0A962NEF6-F1
#
_cell.length_a   1.000
_cell.length_b   1.000
_cell.length_c   1.000
_cell.angle_alpha   90.00
_cell.angle_beta   90.00
_cell.angle_gamma   90.00
#
_symmetry.space_group_name_H-M   'P 1'
#
loop_
_entity.id
_entity.type
_entity.pdbx_description
1 polymer ?
#
loop_
_entity_poly.entity_id
_entity_poly.type
_entity_poly.pdbx_seq_one_letter_code
_entity_poly.pdbx_strand_id
1 'polypeptide(L)'
;THHPDDTTLLELGTRIAIAGNAFKKAADHARHILAIDPINTRIRQLLRQAHTAHAGKQLKQGKLHLVAKELEEARNWKGTALDATITQVLQVCLAVRQQDLAAARQLLQALITTEPGAAVRLEFILRHESLLTDTPLATLLNLGGLEQVWKKPAVADVLALEKTLRELMEANDIKDLTKSLAGLQAPLKKAAKLKFAVGEGESLCELWLQTRQEALLTAYATRLEKTWPDKPVFTYYRFANMQYLGPVATMNRLEQAWDKARDQGDSITASRLGSLLDRLNGFDHHDYPVPPMQDILDGKFSPALDNLIENMSARELLDFISMMASDGMLARQVLEHFGEQALRELCRSMMRGDSPEDFIKRLEKGFS
;
A
#
# COMPACT_ATOMS: atom_id res chain seq x y z
N THR A 1 5.25 -39.56 8.11
CA THR A 1 4.30 -40.23 7.19
C THR A 1 3.30 -39.18 6.71
N HIS A 2 3.56 -38.56 5.56
CA HIS A 2 2.62 -37.60 4.96
C HIS A 2 1.51 -38.38 4.25
N HIS A 3 0.28 -38.33 4.77
CA HIS A 3 -0.88 -38.86 4.07
C HIS A 3 -1.33 -37.87 2.99
N PRO A 4 -1.65 -38.31 1.76
CA PRO A 4 -2.19 -37.48 0.69
C PRO A 4 -3.58 -36.86 0.97
N ASP A 5 -4.16 -37.15 2.14
CA ASP A 5 -5.49 -36.72 2.58
C ASP A 5 -5.45 -35.70 3.74
N ASP A 6 -4.29 -35.09 4.01
CA ASP A 6 -4.23 -33.98 4.96
C ASP A 6 -5.03 -32.80 4.41
N THR A 7 -6.24 -32.62 4.95
CA THR A 7 -7.20 -31.58 4.56
C THR A 7 -6.58 -30.19 4.64
N THR A 8 -5.60 -29.99 5.54
CA THR A 8 -4.83 -28.75 5.68
C THR A 8 -3.94 -28.49 4.45
N LEU A 9 -3.27 -29.53 3.94
CA LEU A 9 -2.44 -29.42 2.74
C LEU A 9 -3.28 -29.21 1.49
N LEU A 10 -4.44 -29.88 1.39
CA LEU A 10 -5.37 -29.68 0.27
C LEU A 10 -6.01 -28.28 0.31
N GLU A 11 -6.30 -27.73 1.49
CA GLU A 11 -6.80 -26.37 1.65
C GLU A 11 -5.75 -25.34 1.21
N LEU A 12 -4.50 -25.50 1.65
CA LEU A 12 -3.38 -24.67 1.20
C LEU A 12 -3.17 -24.79 -0.31
N GLY A 13 -3.20 -26.01 -0.85
CA GLY A 13 -3.12 -26.28 -2.28
C GLY A 13 -4.23 -25.61 -3.09
N THR A 14 -5.45 -25.58 -2.55
CA THR A 14 -6.60 -24.89 -3.15
C THR A 14 -6.33 -23.39 -3.23
N ARG A 15 -5.87 -22.76 -2.13
CA ARG A 15 -5.54 -21.33 -2.10
C ARG A 15 -4.43 -20.97 -3.07
N ILE A 16 -3.36 -21.78 -3.11
CA ILE A 16 -2.24 -21.59 -4.05
C ILE A 16 -2.72 -21.74 -5.49
N ALA A 17 -3.59 -22.70 -5.78
CA ALA A 17 -4.14 -22.90 -7.12
C ALA A 17 -5.04 -21.73 -7.55
N ILE A 18 -5.83 -21.13 -6.64
CA ILE A 18 -6.60 -19.91 -6.93
C ILE A 18 -5.64 -18.76 -7.25
N ALA A 19 -4.66 -18.50 -6.39
CA ALA A 19 -3.67 -17.43 -6.60
C ALA A 19 -2.86 -17.62 -7.90
N GLY A 20 -2.56 -18.88 -8.25
CA GLY A 20 -1.88 -19.27 -9.49
C GLY A 20 -2.77 -19.32 -10.73
N ASN A 21 -4.03 -18.86 -10.66
CA ASN A 21 -5.00 -18.91 -11.76
C ASN A 21 -5.30 -20.33 -12.32
N ALA A 22 -5.08 -21.36 -11.50
CA ALA A 22 -5.34 -22.77 -11.80
C ALA A 22 -6.70 -23.21 -11.24
N PHE A 23 -7.76 -22.49 -11.61
CA PHE A 23 -9.09 -22.62 -11.00
C PHE A 23 -9.72 -24.01 -11.08
N LYS A 24 -9.46 -24.76 -12.16
CA LYS A 24 -9.93 -26.15 -12.27
C LYS A 24 -9.30 -27.04 -11.19
N LYS A 25 -7.98 -26.92 -10.97
CA LYS A 25 -7.28 -27.66 -9.91
C LYS A 25 -7.76 -27.25 -8.53
N ALA A 26 -7.98 -25.96 -8.32
CA ALA A 26 -8.57 -25.45 -7.07
C ALA A 26 -9.95 -26.07 -6.81
N ALA A 27 -10.83 -26.09 -7.82
CA ALA A 27 -12.15 -26.68 -7.70
C ALA A 27 -12.09 -28.20 -7.44
N ASP A 28 -11.17 -28.91 -8.09
CA ASP A 28 -10.99 -30.35 -7.90
C ASP A 28 -10.47 -30.68 -6.49
N HIS A 29 -9.49 -29.92 -5.97
CA HIS A 29 -9.03 -30.05 -4.58
C HIS A 29 -10.14 -29.76 -3.57
N ALA A 30 -10.88 -28.67 -3.76
CA ALA A 30 -12.00 -28.31 -2.90
C ALA A 30 -13.10 -29.38 -2.89
N ARG A 31 -13.47 -29.94 -4.06
CA ARG A 31 -14.43 -31.05 -4.13
C ARG A 31 -13.93 -32.30 -3.42
N HIS A 32 -12.62 -32.59 -3.51
CA HIS A 32 -12.04 -33.71 -2.78
C HIS A 32 -12.19 -33.52 -1.26
N ILE A 33 -11.88 -32.34 -0.74
CA ILE A 33 -12.07 -32.05 0.69
C ILE A 33 -13.55 -32.14 1.07
N LEU A 34 -14.47 -31.64 0.25
CA LEU A 34 -15.91 -31.71 0.54
C LEU A 34 -16.50 -33.12 0.45
N ALA A 35 -15.84 -34.04 -0.26
CA ALA A 35 -16.21 -35.46 -0.23
C ALA A 35 -15.86 -36.11 1.12
N ILE A 36 -14.81 -35.61 1.79
CA ILE A 36 -14.36 -36.06 3.11
C ILE A 36 -15.14 -35.34 4.23
N ASP A 37 -15.25 -34.02 4.16
CA ASP A 37 -15.97 -33.17 5.08
C ASP A 37 -16.95 -32.24 4.33
N PRO A 38 -18.20 -32.68 4.11
CA PRO A 38 -19.20 -31.87 3.44
C PRO A 38 -19.59 -30.61 4.20
N ILE A 39 -19.37 -30.52 5.52
CA ILE A 39 -19.85 -29.39 6.33
C ILE A 39 -18.83 -28.25 6.34
N ASN A 40 -17.61 -28.48 5.85
CA ASN A 40 -16.53 -27.49 5.81
C ASN A 40 -16.94 -26.18 5.09
N THR A 41 -17.29 -25.18 5.90
CA THR A 41 -17.77 -23.88 5.41
C THR A 41 -16.67 -23.11 4.69
N ARG A 42 -15.43 -23.26 5.14
CA ARG A 42 -14.26 -22.58 4.56
C ARG A 42 -13.96 -23.08 3.16
N ILE A 43 -14.00 -24.39 2.93
CA ILE A 43 -13.79 -24.94 1.59
C ILE A 43 -14.95 -24.59 0.65
N ARG A 44 -16.19 -24.58 1.13
CA ARG A 44 -17.33 -24.11 0.33
C ARG A 44 -17.14 -22.65 -0.12
N GLN A 45 -16.63 -21.80 0.76
CA GLN A 45 -16.28 -20.42 0.43
C GLN A 45 -15.15 -20.35 -0.60
N LEU A 46 -14.06 -21.11 -0.42
CA LEU A 46 -12.95 -21.15 -1.39
C LEU A 46 -13.40 -21.67 -2.77
N LEU A 47 -14.31 -22.64 -2.80
CA LEU A 47 -14.87 -23.18 -4.04
C LEU A 47 -15.71 -22.14 -4.77
N ARG A 48 -16.55 -21.38 -4.04
CA ARG A 48 -17.26 -20.22 -4.58
C ARG A 48 -16.28 -19.21 -5.19
N GLN A 49 -15.26 -18.82 -4.43
CA GLN A 49 -14.23 -17.87 -4.88
C GLN A 49 -13.50 -18.35 -6.13
N ALA A 50 -13.17 -19.64 -6.21
CA ALA A 50 -12.54 -20.24 -7.39
C ALA A 50 -13.44 -20.11 -8.64
N HIS A 51 -14.73 -20.42 -8.52
CA HIS A 51 -15.69 -20.27 -9.62
C HIS A 51 -15.89 -18.80 -10.03
N THR A 52 -16.03 -17.88 -9.06
CA THR A 52 -16.16 -16.44 -9.30
C THR A 52 -14.92 -15.86 -10.00
N ALA A 53 -13.71 -16.20 -9.53
CA ALA A 53 -12.47 -15.75 -10.15
C ALA A 53 -12.29 -16.35 -11.57
N HIS A 54 -12.68 -17.61 -11.78
CA HIS A 54 -12.66 -18.22 -13.09
C HIS A 54 -13.63 -17.54 -14.06
N ALA A 55 -14.85 -17.22 -13.61
CA ALA A 55 -15.83 -16.46 -14.38
C ALA A 55 -15.29 -15.09 -14.78
N GLY A 56 -14.66 -14.35 -13.86
CA GLY A 56 -14.01 -13.07 -14.16
C GLY A 56 -12.92 -13.20 -15.23
N LYS A 57 -12.05 -14.21 -15.13
CA LYS A 57 -11.03 -14.51 -16.15
C LYS A 57 -11.64 -14.86 -17.51
N GLN A 58 -12.68 -15.67 -17.55
CA GLN A 58 -13.37 -16.03 -18.80
C GLN A 58 -14.06 -14.82 -19.42
N LEU A 59 -14.60 -13.92 -18.60
CA LEU A 59 -15.24 -12.69 -19.04
C LEU A 59 -14.23 -11.75 -19.69
N LYS A 60 -13.04 -11.58 -19.06
CA LYS A 60 -11.91 -10.86 -19.65
C LYS A 60 -11.51 -11.43 -21.01
N GLN A 61 -11.47 -12.76 -21.12
CA GLN A 61 -11.15 -13.46 -22.38
C GLN A 61 -12.27 -13.43 -23.42
N GLY A 62 -13.43 -12.84 -23.12
CA GLY A 62 -14.59 -12.78 -24.02
C GLY A 62 -15.33 -14.11 -24.19
N LYS A 63 -15.08 -15.13 -23.36
CA LYS A 63 -15.73 -16.45 -23.43
C LYS A 63 -17.10 -16.44 -22.74
N LEU A 64 -18.01 -15.58 -23.19
CA LEU A 64 -19.26 -15.24 -22.49
C LEU A 64 -20.14 -16.47 -22.18
N HIS A 65 -20.17 -17.48 -23.05
CA HIS A 65 -20.97 -18.70 -22.85
C HIS A 65 -20.49 -19.57 -21.67
N LEU A 66 -19.19 -19.53 -21.32
CA LEU A 66 -18.65 -20.27 -20.18
C LEU A 66 -18.88 -19.53 -18.86
N VAL A 67 -18.88 -18.19 -18.91
CA VAL A 67 -19.06 -17.32 -17.75
C VAL A 67 -20.37 -17.63 -17.02
N ALA A 68 -21.48 -17.75 -17.78
CA ALA A 68 -22.78 -18.06 -17.20
C ALA A 68 -22.77 -19.38 -16.39
N LYS A 69 -22.10 -20.40 -16.92
CA LYS A 69 -21.96 -21.71 -16.24
C LYS A 69 -21.16 -21.58 -14.95
N GLU A 70 -20.01 -20.92 -14.98
CA GLU A 70 -19.17 -20.74 -13.79
C GLU A 70 -19.88 -19.90 -12.70
N LEU A 71 -20.66 -18.89 -13.09
CA LEU A 71 -21.44 -18.08 -12.14
C LEU A 71 -22.60 -18.86 -11.52
N GLU A 72 -23.20 -19.81 -12.25
CA GLU A 72 -24.21 -20.70 -11.70
C GLU A 72 -23.59 -21.72 -10.73
N GLU A 73 -22.44 -22.29 -11.07
CA GLU A 73 -21.68 -23.13 -10.15
C GLU A 73 -21.31 -22.38 -8.87
N ALA A 74 -20.88 -21.11 -8.97
CA ALA A 74 -20.58 -20.28 -7.80
C ALA A 74 -21.80 -20.07 -6.87
N ARG A 75 -23.01 -19.97 -7.43
CA ARG A 75 -24.26 -19.78 -6.65
C ARG A 75 -24.61 -21.00 -5.79
N ASN A 76 -24.21 -22.20 -6.20
CA ASN A 76 -24.47 -23.45 -5.47
C ASN A 76 -23.70 -23.54 -4.15
N TRP A 77 -22.70 -22.67 -3.95
CA TRP A 77 -21.82 -22.69 -2.78
C TRP A 77 -22.08 -21.51 -1.85
N LYS A 78 -22.14 -21.80 -0.55
CA LYS A 78 -22.26 -20.76 0.49
C LYS A 78 -20.96 -19.95 0.55
N GLY A 79 -21.10 -18.63 0.59
CA GLY A 79 -19.98 -17.69 0.79
C GLY A 79 -20.39 -16.53 1.67
N THR A 80 -19.52 -15.52 1.72
CA THR A 80 -19.81 -14.25 2.42
C THR A 80 -20.83 -13.41 1.64
N ALA A 81 -21.36 -12.37 2.28
CA ALA A 81 -22.19 -11.39 1.60
C ALA A 81 -21.44 -10.71 0.44
N LEU A 82 -20.15 -10.42 0.61
CA LEU A 82 -19.31 -9.85 -0.45
C LEU A 82 -19.14 -10.82 -1.62
N ASP A 83 -18.86 -12.11 -1.37
CA ASP A 83 -18.75 -13.11 -2.44
C ASP A 83 -20.05 -13.18 -3.26
N ALA A 84 -21.20 -13.02 -2.60
CA ALA A 84 -22.51 -12.96 -3.25
C ALA A 84 -22.68 -11.69 -4.10
N THR A 85 -22.27 -10.54 -3.60
CA THR A 85 -22.31 -9.27 -4.35
C THR A 85 -21.37 -9.32 -5.56
N ILE A 86 -20.14 -9.82 -5.42
CA ILE A 86 -19.18 -9.96 -6.53
C ILE A 86 -19.75 -10.87 -7.62
N THR A 87 -20.33 -12.02 -7.23
CA THR A 87 -20.96 -12.95 -8.20
C THR A 87 -22.06 -12.24 -9.00
N GLN A 88 -22.90 -11.42 -8.36
CA GLN A 88 -23.95 -10.66 -9.03
C GLN A 88 -23.40 -9.51 -9.88
N VAL A 89 -22.34 -8.83 -9.42
CA VAL A 89 -21.64 -7.81 -10.23
C VAL A 89 -21.05 -8.42 -11.49
N LEU A 90 -20.47 -9.62 -11.44
CA LEU A 90 -20.00 -10.32 -12.63
C LEU A 90 -21.15 -10.68 -13.59
N GLN A 91 -22.36 -10.92 -13.09
CA GLN A 91 -23.55 -11.11 -13.93
C GLN A 91 -23.97 -9.82 -14.62
N VAL A 92 -23.90 -8.68 -13.92
CA VAL A 92 -24.07 -7.36 -14.53
C VAL A 92 -23.04 -7.15 -15.63
N CYS A 93 -21.76 -7.42 -15.36
CA CYS A 93 -20.70 -7.29 -16.34
C CYS A 93 -20.93 -8.20 -17.56
N LEU A 94 -21.38 -9.44 -17.35
CA LEU A 94 -21.75 -10.36 -18.43
C LEU A 94 -22.90 -9.80 -19.29
N ALA A 95 -23.98 -9.33 -18.67
CA ALA A 95 -25.12 -8.75 -19.36
C ALA A 95 -24.72 -7.51 -20.20
N VAL A 96 -23.87 -6.63 -19.66
CA VAL A 96 -23.30 -5.50 -20.40
C VAL A 96 -22.48 -5.96 -21.60
N ARG A 97 -21.65 -7.00 -21.45
CA ARG A 97 -20.84 -7.57 -22.56
C ARG A 97 -21.69 -8.27 -23.61
N GLN A 98 -22.87 -8.76 -23.25
CA GLN A 98 -23.89 -9.29 -24.16
C GLN A 98 -24.80 -8.20 -24.77
N GLN A 99 -24.58 -6.93 -24.42
CA GLN A 99 -25.41 -5.79 -24.81
C GLN A 99 -26.86 -5.82 -24.29
N ASP A 100 -27.15 -6.66 -23.28
CA ASP A 100 -28.43 -6.66 -22.58
C ASP A 100 -28.41 -5.65 -21.42
N LEU A 101 -28.53 -4.37 -21.78
CA LEU A 101 -28.48 -3.26 -20.83
C LEU A 101 -29.71 -3.22 -19.91
N ALA A 102 -30.84 -3.79 -20.36
CA ALA A 102 -32.07 -3.85 -19.57
C ALA A 102 -31.91 -4.84 -18.40
N ALA A 103 -31.42 -6.04 -18.67
CA ALA A 103 -31.10 -7.01 -17.63
C ALA A 103 -30.01 -6.50 -16.69
N ALA A 104 -28.94 -5.90 -17.24
CA ALA A 104 -27.87 -5.31 -16.43
C ALA A 104 -28.40 -4.24 -15.45
N ARG A 105 -29.29 -3.35 -15.92
CA ARG A 105 -29.92 -2.34 -15.06
C ARG A 105 -30.79 -2.96 -13.98
N GLN A 106 -31.61 -3.96 -14.30
CA GLN A 106 -32.45 -4.64 -13.31
C GLN A 106 -31.61 -5.29 -12.21
N LEU A 107 -30.54 -6.00 -12.58
CA LEU A 107 -29.60 -6.61 -11.64
C LEU A 107 -28.92 -5.56 -10.75
N LEU A 108 -28.48 -4.44 -11.32
CA LEU A 108 -27.88 -3.35 -10.54
C LEU A 108 -28.87 -2.73 -9.54
N GLN A 109 -30.13 -2.51 -9.95
CA GLN A 109 -31.14 -1.97 -9.05
C GLN A 109 -31.46 -2.93 -7.90
N ALA A 110 -31.41 -4.24 -8.12
CA ALA A 110 -31.56 -5.23 -7.06
C ALA A 110 -30.38 -5.25 -6.07
N LEU A 111 -29.18 -4.87 -6.52
CA LEU A 111 -27.97 -4.76 -5.70
C LEU A 111 -27.88 -3.46 -4.89
N ILE A 112 -28.61 -2.42 -5.29
CA ILE A 112 -28.69 -1.18 -4.52
C ILE A 112 -29.55 -1.45 -3.28
N THR A 113 -28.88 -1.75 -2.17
CA THR A 113 -29.56 -1.91 -0.87
C THR A 113 -29.80 -0.55 -0.21
N THR A 114 -30.76 -0.49 0.71
CA THR A 114 -31.09 0.72 1.50
C THR A 114 -30.19 0.92 2.72
N GLU A 115 -29.15 0.09 2.90
CA GLU A 115 -28.23 0.24 4.02
C GLU A 115 -27.31 1.45 3.85
N PRO A 116 -26.92 2.14 4.94
CA PRO A 116 -25.87 3.14 4.90
C PRO A 116 -24.58 2.59 4.27
N GLY A 117 -24.02 3.35 3.32
CA GLY A 117 -22.80 2.98 2.61
C GLY A 117 -22.96 1.94 1.49
N ALA A 118 -24.17 1.41 1.22
CA ALA A 118 -24.35 0.40 0.18
C ALA A 118 -23.93 0.88 -1.22
N ALA A 119 -24.32 2.10 -1.60
CA ALA A 119 -24.04 2.65 -2.92
C ALA A 119 -22.53 2.85 -3.17
N VAL A 120 -21.78 3.31 -2.17
CA VAL A 120 -20.32 3.46 -2.28
C VAL A 120 -19.58 2.12 -2.29
N ARG A 121 -20.08 1.12 -1.55
CA ARG A 121 -19.54 -0.25 -1.63
C ARG A 121 -19.73 -0.82 -3.02
N LEU A 122 -20.94 -0.71 -3.56
CA LEU A 122 -21.27 -1.21 -4.89
C LEU A 122 -20.46 -0.48 -5.98
N GLU A 123 -20.32 0.85 -5.90
CA GLU A 123 -19.48 1.62 -6.82
C GLU A 123 -18.03 1.11 -6.82
N PHE A 124 -17.46 0.88 -5.64
CA PHE A 124 -16.09 0.40 -5.53
C PHE A 124 -15.93 -1.01 -6.09
N ILE A 125 -16.87 -1.92 -5.80
CA ILE A 125 -16.85 -3.29 -6.35
C ILE A 125 -16.98 -3.25 -7.87
N LEU A 126 -17.89 -2.45 -8.43
CA LEU A 126 -18.02 -2.28 -9.88
C LEU A 126 -16.73 -1.73 -10.50
N ARG A 127 -16.07 -0.78 -9.84
CA ARG A 127 -14.78 -0.24 -10.27
C ARG A 127 -13.67 -1.29 -10.25
N HIS A 128 -13.62 -2.11 -9.21
CA HIS A 128 -12.65 -3.18 -9.10
C HIS A 128 -12.86 -4.24 -10.18
N GLU A 129 -14.08 -4.78 -10.29
CA GLU A 129 -14.42 -5.81 -11.27
C GLU A 129 -14.29 -5.32 -12.72
N SER A 130 -14.64 -4.05 -12.99
CA SER A 130 -14.45 -3.43 -14.29
C SER A 130 -12.99 -3.49 -14.77
N LEU A 131 -12.03 -3.28 -13.86
CA LEU A 131 -10.60 -3.38 -14.16
C LEU A 131 -10.15 -4.83 -14.39
N LEU A 132 -10.75 -5.79 -13.67
CA LEU A 132 -10.40 -7.20 -13.82
C LEU A 132 -10.96 -7.81 -15.09
N THR A 133 -12.15 -7.39 -15.52
CA THR A 133 -12.90 -8.00 -16.64
C THR A 133 -12.89 -7.19 -17.93
N ASP A 134 -12.23 -6.03 -17.95
CA ASP A 134 -12.24 -5.06 -19.05
C ASP A 134 -13.68 -4.66 -19.47
N THR A 135 -14.58 -4.52 -18.49
CA THR A 135 -15.95 -4.02 -18.73
C THR A 135 -15.98 -2.50 -18.60
N PRO A 136 -16.64 -1.74 -19.49
CA PRO A 136 -16.62 -0.28 -19.41
C PRO A 136 -17.24 0.28 -18.12
N LEU A 137 -16.39 0.86 -17.24
CA LEU A 137 -16.83 1.40 -15.95
C LEU A 137 -17.91 2.47 -16.09
N ALA A 138 -17.75 3.40 -17.03
CA ALA A 138 -18.70 4.49 -17.24
C ALA A 138 -20.12 3.98 -17.52
N THR A 139 -20.24 2.90 -18.30
CA THR A 139 -21.52 2.25 -18.58
C THR A 139 -22.10 1.63 -17.30
N LEU A 140 -21.29 0.92 -16.52
CA LEU A 140 -21.74 0.30 -15.26
C LEU A 140 -22.25 1.34 -14.26
N LEU A 141 -21.49 2.43 -14.06
CA LEU A 141 -21.87 3.49 -13.12
C LEU A 141 -23.14 4.21 -13.58
N ASN A 142 -23.29 4.48 -14.87
CA ASN A 142 -24.48 5.13 -15.41
C ASN A 142 -25.74 4.27 -15.33
N LEU A 143 -25.63 2.97 -15.60
CA LEU A 143 -26.77 2.06 -15.47
C LEU A 143 -27.28 1.97 -14.03
N GLY A 144 -26.37 2.03 -13.06
CA GLY A 144 -26.68 2.02 -11.62
C GLY A 144 -27.01 3.38 -11.02
N GLY A 145 -26.78 4.50 -11.74
CA GLY A 145 -26.93 5.85 -11.19
C GLY A 145 -25.91 6.16 -10.08
N LEU A 146 -24.70 5.62 -10.18
CA LEU A 146 -23.67 5.65 -9.14
C LEU A 146 -22.57 6.71 -9.38
N GLU A 147 -22.67 7.53 -10.43
CA GLU A 147 -21.58 8.43 -10.85
C GLU A 147 -21.24 9.51 -9.81
N GLN A 148 -22.20 9.88 -8.95
CA GLN A 148 -22.06 10.98 -7.99
C GLN A 148 -22.00 10.54 -6.53
N VAL A 149 -21.94 9.24 -6.24
CA VAL A 149 -21.99 8.72 -4.85
C VAL A 149 -20.85 9.30 -3.98
N TRP A 150 -19.69 9.55 -4.58
CA TRP A 150 -18.52 10.11 -3.89
C TRP A 150 -18.47 11.65 -3.84
N LYS A 151 -19.52 12.36 -4.27
CA LYS A 151 -19.54 13.83 -4.28
C LYS A 151 -19.56 14.43 -2.88
N LYS A 152 -20.26 13.79 -1.95
CA LYS A 152 -20.39 14.19 -0.53
C LYS A 152 -20.41 12.94 0.36
N PRO A 153 -19.27 12.24 0.53
CA PRO A 153 -19.22 11.04 1.34
C PRO A 153 -19.46 11.38 2.83
N ALA A 154 -20.20 10.51 3.51
CA ALA A 154 -20.36 10.49 4.96
C ALA A 154 -19.34 9.55 5.62
N VAL A 155 -19.26 9.57 6.96
CA VAL A 155 -18.38 8.66 7.72
C VAL A 155 -18.74 7.19 7.44
N ALA A 156 -20.04 6.86 7.45
CA ALA A 156 -20.54 5.52 7.16
C ALA A 156 -20.11 5.01 5.78
N ASP A 157 -19.99 5.90 4.78
CA ASP A 157 -19.55 5.53 3.43
C ASP A 157 -18.08 5.10 3.41
N VAL A 158 -17.22 5.84 4.11
CA VAL A 158 -15.79 5.55 4.17
C VAL A 158 -15.53 4.26 4.96
N LEU A 159 -16.23 4.05 6.07
CA LEU A 159 -16.12 2.82 6.86
C LEU A 159 -16.69 1.60 6.12
N ALA A 160 -17.75 1.80 5.33
CA ALA A 160 -18.28 0.76 4.48
C ALA A 160 -17.28 0.35 3.38
N LEU A 161 -16.58 1.33 2.78
CA LEU A 161 -15.47 1.05 1.87
C LEU A 161 -14.30 0.34 2.58
N GLU A 162 -13.95 0.77 3.79
CA GLU A 162 -12.90 0.15 4.59
C GLU A 162 -13.16 -1.35 4.80
N LYS A 163 -14.37 -1.70 5.23
CA LYS A 163 -14.78 -3.10 5.42
C LYS A 163 -14.65 -3.90 4.12
N THR A 164 -15.16 -3.37 3.01
CA THR A 164 -15.06 -4.02 1.70
C THR A 164 -13.60 -4.23 1.28
N LEU A 165 -12.74 -3.23 1.46
CA LEU A 165 -11.33 -3.33 1.12
C LEU A 165 -10.62 -4.40 1.95
N ARG A 166 -10.88 -4.48 3.26
CA ARG A 166 -10.30 -5.51 4.13
C ARG A 166 -10.68 -6.91 3.68
N GLU A 167 -11.97 -7.14 3.39
CA GLU A 167 -12.43 -8.43 2.89
C GLU A 167 -11.81 -8.78 1.53
N LEU A 168 -11.64 -7.80 0.63
CA LEU A 168 -10.99 -8.02 -0.67
C LEU A 168 -9.48 -8.26 -0.56
N MET A 169 -8.79 -7.66 0.40
CA MET A 169 -7.35 -7.86 0.62
C MET A 169 -7.00 -9.29 1.01
N GLU A 170 -7.91 -10.02 1.64
CA GLU A 170 -7.71 -11.44 1.96
C GLU A 170 -7.68 -12.32 0.71
N ALA A 171 -8.35 -11.89 -0.36
CA ALA A 171 -8.58 -12.68 -1.57
C ALA A 171 -7.80 -12.19 -2.81
N ASN A 172 -7.29 -10.96 -2.82
CA ASN A 172 -6.75 -10.31 -4.02
C ASN A 172 -5.34 -9.75 -3.85
N ASP A 173 -4.64 -9.52 -4.97
CA ASP A 173 -3.37 -8.80 -4.99
C ASP A 173 -3.60 -7.32 -4.61
N ILE A 174 -2.87 -6.85 -3.61
CA ILE A 174 -2.87 -5.46 -3.13
C ILE A 174 -2.64 -4.47 -4.28
N LYS A 175 -1.86 -4.83 -5.30
CA LYS A 175 -1.60 -3.98 -6.47
C LYS A 175 -2.87 -3.66 -7.26
N ASP A 176 -3.79 -4.61 -7.39
CA ASP A 176 -5.01 -4.39 -8.15
C ASP A 176 -6.01 -3.55 -7.36
N LEU A 177 -6.11 -3.76 -6.04
CA LEU A 177 -6.87 -2.87 -5.14
C LEU A 177 -6.33 -1.44 -5.17
N THR A 178 -5.00 -1.29 -5.21
CA THR A 178 -4.34 0.01 -5.33
C THR A 178 -4.78 0.75 -6.59
N LYS A 179 -4.85 0.05 -7.74
CA LYS A 179 -5.33 0.63 -9.00
C LYS A 179 -6.82 1.00 -8.93
N SER A 180 -7.65 0.16 -8.31
CA SER A 180 -9.08 0.44 -8.13
C SER A 180 -9.33 1.72 -7.33
N LEU A 181 -8.44 2.08 -6.40
CA LEU A 181 -8.55 3.31 -5.61
C LEU A 181 -8.10 4.58 -6.34
N ALA A 182 -7.43 4.48 -7.50
CA ALA A 182 -6.87 5.63 -8.20
C ALA A 182 -7.95 6.69 -8.54
N GLY A 183 -9.12 6.26 -9.00
CA GLY A 183 -10.25 7.14 -9.33
C GLY A 183 -10.94 7.78 -8.11
N LEU A 184 -10.65 7.30 -6.90
CA LEU A 184 -11.28 7.75 -5.66
C LEU A 184 -10.36 8.60 -4.77
N GLN A 185 -9.12 8.85 -5.20
CA GLN A 185 -8.14 9.63 -4.42
C GLN A 185 -8.67 11.00 -3.99
N ALA A 186 -9.22 11.78 -4.93
CA ALA A 186 -9.70 13.13 -4.65
C ALA A 186 -10.88 13.16 -3.64
N PRO A 187 -11.97 12.38 -3.82
CA PRO A 187 -13.05 12.36 -2.84
C PRO A 187 -12.62 11.78 -1.49
N LEU A 188 -11.77 10.74 -1.45
CA LEU A 188 -11.29 10.16 -0.19
C LEU A 188 -10.37 11.10 0.60
N LYS A 189 -9.51 11.89 -0.08
CA LYS A 189 -8.75 12.97 0.57
C LYS A 189 -9.65 14.04 1.18
N LYS A 190 -10.76 14.39 0.50
CA LYS A 190 -11.75 15.32 1.08
C LYS A 190 -12.44 14.72 2.29
N ALA A 191 -12.75 13.42 2.25
CA ALA A 191 -13.38 12.68 3.34
C ALA A 191 -12.51 12.61 4.60
N ALA A 192 -11.18 12.77 4.50
CA ALA A 192 -10.30 12.89 5.67
C ALA A 192 -10.72 14.01 6.64
N LYS A 193 -11.46 15.03 6.17
CA LYS A 193 -11.97 16.14 6.99
C LYS A 193 -13.17 15.77 7.87
N LEU A 194 -13.80 14.63 7.62
CA LEU A 194 -14.92 14.13 8.41
C LEU A 194 -14.49 13.83 9.86
N LYS A 195 -15.47 13.73 10.75
CA LYS A 195 -15.23 13.48 12.19
C LYS A 195 -15.28 11.98 12.46
N PHE A 196 -14.12 11.34 12.41
CA PHE A 196 -13.96 9.93 12.77
C PHE A 196 -13.68 9.80 14.28
N ALA A 197 -14.17 8.72 14.88
CA ALA A 197 -13.71 8.28 16.19
C ALA A 197 -12.22 7.87 16.12
N VAL A 198 -11.54 7.82 17.28
CA VAL A 198 -10.10 7.49 17.34
C VAL A 198 -9.82 6.14 16.69
N GLY A 199 -10.54 5.08 17.09
CA GLY A 199 -10.36 3.74 16.55
C GLY A 199 -10.69 3.62 15.05
N GLU A 200 -11.69 4.36 14.56
CA GLU A 200 -12.01 4.44 13.13
C GLU A 200 -10.86 5.10 12.35
N GLY A 201 -10.31 6.20 12.88
CA GLY A 201 -9.17 6.89 12.28
C GLY A 201 -7.92 6.03 12.21
N GLU A 202 -7.60 5.30 13.29
CA GLU A 202 -6.49 4.35 13.32
C GLU A 202 -6.68 3.24 12.30
N SER A 203 -7.88 2.64 12.25
CA SER A 203 -8.22 1.58 11.30
C SER A 203 -8.06 2.04 9.85
N LEU A 204 -8.51 3.24 9.51
CA LEU A 204 -8.36 3.82 8.18
C LEU A 204 -6.88 4.10 7.84
N CYS A 205 -6.10 4.65 8.77
CA CYS A 205 -4.67 4.84 8.57
C CYS A 205 -3.94 3.51 8.34
N GLU A 206 -4.24 2.48 9.13
CA GLU A 206 -3.70 1.14 8.93
C GLU A 206 -4.05 0.59 7.54
N LEU A 207 -5.31 0.75 7.11
CA LEU A 207 -5.75 0.33 5.78
C LEU A 207 -4.96 1.04 4.68
N TRP A 208 -4.80 2.37 4.75
CA TRP A 208 -4.05 3.13 3.75
C TRP A 208 -2.57 2.78 3.72
N LEU A 209 -1.98 2.44 4.87
CA LEU A 209 -0.62 1.93 4.95
C LEU A 209 -0.50 0.57 4.24
N GLN A 210 -1.37 -0.39 4.57
CA GLN A 210 -1.35 -1.74 3.99
C GLN A 210 -1.64 -1.74 2.47
N THR A 211 -2.53 -0.85 2.02
CA THR A 211 -2.87 -0.68 0.59
C THR A 211 -1.92 0.28 -0.15
N ARG A 212 -0.83 0.71 0.48
CA ARG A 212 0.21 1.60 -0.09
C ARG A 212 -0.34 2.91 -0.66
N GLN A 213 -1.37 3.45 -0.03
CA GLN A 213 -2.02 4.70 -0.41
C GLN A 213 -1.40 5.89 0.34
N GLU A 214 -0.15 6.22 0.02
CA GLU A 214 0.64 7.22 0.76
C GLU A 214 -0.06 8.58 0.89
N ALA A 215 -0.71 9.02 -0.19
CA ALA A 215 -1.38 10.30 -0.24
C ALA A 215 -2.68 10.33 0.59
N LEU A 216 -3.36 9.18 0.75
CA LEU A 216 -4.50 9.05 1.65
C LEU A 216 -4.01 8.95 3.10
N LEU A 217 -3.00 8.12 3.37
CA LEU A 217 -2.40 8.00 4.69
C LEU A 217 -1.98 9.37 5.23
N THR A 218 -1.24 10.14 4.43
CA THR A 218 -0.79 11.48 4.81
C THR A 218 -1.95 12.41 5.11
N ALA A 219 -3.01 12.39 4.29
CA ALA A 219 -4.18 13.25 4.46
C ALA A 219 -4.96 12.91 5.75
N TYR A 220 -5.18 11.62 6.03
CA TYR A 220 -5.88 11.17 7.23
C TYR A 220 -5.02 11.38 8.48
N ALA A 221 -3.76 10.92 8.48
CA ALA A 221 -2.87 11.04 9.63
C ALA A 221 -2.64 12.51 10.03
N THR A 222 -2.41 13.40 9.06
CA THR A 222 -2.24 14.84 9.34
C THR A 222 -3.49 15.47 9.98
N ARG A 223 -4.69 15.04 9.55
CA ARG A 223 -5.96 15.58 10.07
C ARG A 223 -6.30 15.00 11.43
N LEU A 224 -6.07 13.71 11.64
CA LEU A 224 -6.32 13.01 12.89
C LEU A 224 -5.34 13.45 13.97
N GLU A 225 -4.05 13.62 13.66
CA GLU A 225 -3.05 14.15 14.58
C GLU A 225 -3.41 15.56 15.08
N LYS A 226 -3.95 16.43 14.22
CA LYS A 226 -4.44 17.75 14.63
C LYS A 226 -5.68 17.67 15.52
N THR A 227 -6.53 16.68 15.29
CA THR A 227 -7.77 16.48 16.06
C THR A 227 -7.47 15.85 17.43
N TRP A 228 -6.47 14.98 17.47
CA TRP A 228 -6.07 14.17 18.62
C TRP A 228 -4.56 14.28 18.87
N PRO A 229 -4.05 15.46 19.26
CA PRO A 229 -2.60 15.66 19.52
C PRO A 229 -2.09 14.80 20.68
N ASP A 230 -3.00 14.27 21.50
CA ASP A 230 -2.69 13.38 22.62
C ASP A 230 -2.57 11.91 22.27
N LYS A 231 -2.73 11.55 20.99
CA LYS A 231 -2.63 10.17 20.49
C LYS A 231 -1.40 10.00 19.60
N PRO A 232 -0.27 9.49 20.15
CA PRO A 232 0.99 9.35 19.41
C PRO A 232 0.92 8.48 18.15
N VAL A 233 -0.06 7.56 18.10
CA VAL A 233 -0.28 6.67 16.97
C VAL A 233 -0.50 7.40 15.64
N PHE A 234 -1.09 8.60 15.66
CA PHE A 234 -1.27 9.39 14.43
C PHE A 234 0.03 10.04 13.96
N THR A 235 0.95 10.35 14.88
CA THR A 235 2.32 10.78 14.52
C THR A 235 3.08 9.62 13.87
N TYR A 236 2.94 8.38 14.38
CA TYR A 236 3.47 7.20 13.71
C TYR A 236 2.96 7.09 12.26
N TYR A 237 1.64 7.09 12.05
CA TYR A 237 1.06 6.94 10.71
C TYR A 237 1.44 8.07 9.75
N ARG A 238 1.68 9.28 10.25
CA ARG A 238 2.13 10.42 9.44
C ARG A 238 3.51 10.17 8.82
N PHE A 239 4.37 9.43 9.51
CA PHE A 239 5.76 9.22 9.10
C PHE A 239 6.07 7.75 8.73
N ALA A 240 5.08 6.85 8.79
CA ALA A 240 5.26 5.42 8.56
C ALA A 240 5.85 5.06 7.19
N ASN A 241 5.64 5.91 6.17
CA ASN A 241 6.20 5.70 4.82
C ASN A 241 7.52 6.42 4.56
N MET A 242 8.08 7.13 5.55
CA MET A 242 9.41 7.72 5.39
C MET A 242 10.45 6.61 5.23
N GLN A 243 11.39 6.83 4.30
CA GLN A 243 12.48 5.89 4.01
C GLN A 243 13.79 6.30 4.65
N TYR A 244 13.96 7.59 4.95
CA TYR A 244 15.17 8.16 5.54
C TYR A 244 14.77 9.21 6.57
N LEU A 245 15.66 9.47 7.52
CA LEU A 245 15.48 10.54 8.50
C LEU A 245 15.32 11.88 7.76
N GLY A 246 14.23 12.58 8.04
CA GLY A 246 14.00 13.94 7.54
C GLY A 246 14.75 14.98 8.37
N PRO A 247 14.32 16.25 8.34
CA PRO A 247 14.86 17.30 9.20
C PRO A 247 14.85 16.89 10.68
N VAL A 248 15.80 17.39 11.48
CA VAL A 248 15.90 17.14 12.94
C VAL A 248 14.56 17.35 13.66
N ALA A 249 13.75 18.33 13.24
CA ALA A 249 12.42 18.56 13.77
C ALA A 249 11.46 17.35 13.65
N THR A 250 11.64 16.52 12.62
CA THR A 250 10.87 15.27 12.42
C THR A 250 11.32 14.22 13.42
N MET A 251 12.63 14.10 13.66
CA MET A 251 13.21 13.18 14.63
C MET A 251 12.72 13.49 16.04
N ASN A 252 12.90 14.74 16.49
CA ASN A 252 12.44 15.18 17.81
C ASN A 252 10.94 14.93 18.01
N ARG A 253 10.15 15.07 16.95
CA ARG A 253 8.70 14.87 17.01
C ARG A 253 8.32 13.39 17.10
N LEU A 254 9.07 12.50 16.46
CA LEU A 254 8.92 11.06 16.59
C LEU A 254 9.37 10.57 17.98
N GLU A 255 10.49 11.07 18.50
CA GLU A 255 10.97 10.79 19.86
C GLU A 255 9.98 11.25 20.93
N GLN A 256 9.47 12.48 20.82
CA GLN A 256 8.43 12.99 21.73
C GLN A 256 7.15 12.13 21.69
N ALA A 257 6.75 11.68 20.50
CA ALA A 257 5.61 10.78 20.36
C ALA A 257 5.89 9.41 21.00
N TRP A 258 7.11 8.91 20.86
CA TRP A 258 7.54 7.64 21.44
C TRP A 258 7.53 7.69 22.97
N ASP A 259 8.14 8.71 23.58
CA ASP A 259 8.14 8.93 25.03
C ASP A 259 6.70 9.05 25.55
N LYS A 260 5.87 9.85 24.87
CA LYS A 260 4.45 10.00 25.24
C LYS A 260 3.68 8.69 25.19
N ALA A 261 3.94 7.82 24.21
CA ALA A 261 3.29 6.51 24.13
C ALA A 261 3.71 5.61 25.30
N ARG A 262 4.98 5.66 25.72
CA ARG A 262 5.48 4.92 26.89
C ARG A 262 4.85 5.42 28.18
N ASP A 263 4.79 6.73 28.38
CA ASP A 263 4.19 7.36 29.55
C ASP A 263 2.69 7.04 29.68
N GLN A 264 2.00 6.90 28.55
CA GLN A 264 0.60 6.50 28.49
C GLN A 264 0.37 4.98 28.66
N GLY A 265 1.43 4.17 28.73
CA GLY A 265 1.33 2.72 28.79
C GLY A 265 0.89 2.05 27.48
N ASP A 266 0.92 2.77 26.35
CA ASP A 266 0.61 2.23 25.02
C ASP A 266 1.84 1.53 24.43
N SER A 267 2.07 0.30 24.89
CA SER A 267 3.22 -0.50 24.50
C SER A 267 3.28 -0.81 23.00
N ILE A 268 2.12 -0.93 22.34
CA ILE A 268 2.03 -1.24 20.91
C ILE A 268 2.50 -0.04 20.09
N THR A 269 1.97 1.15 20.38
CA THR A 269 2.37 2.38 19.68
C THR A 269 3.82 2.73 19.98
N ALA A 270 4.27 2.58 21.22
CA ALA A 270 5.68 2.80 21.59
C ALA A 270 6.61 1.84 20.82
N SER A 271 6.25 0.56 20.70
CA SER A 271 7.04 -0.39 19.89
C SER A 271 7.10 0.02 18.42
N ARG A 272 5.96 0.38 17.81
CA ARG A 272 5.90 0.83 16.40
C ARG A 272 6.74 2.07 16.13
N LEU A 273 6.69 3.06 17.02
CA LEU A 273 7.48 4.29 16.93
C LEU A 273 8.98 4.01 17.12
N GLY A 274 9.35 3.14 18.07
CA GLY A 274 10.74 2.72 18.28
C GLY A 274 11.31 2.05 17.02
N SER A 275 10.60 1.05 16.48
CA SER A 275 11.02 0.40 15.22
C SER A 275 11.07 1.35 14.03
N LEU A 276 10.22 2.37 14.00
CA LEU A 276 10.28 3.41 12.97
C LEU A 276 11.53 4.27 13.13
N LEU A 277 11.84 4.72 14.34
CA LEU A 277 13.06 5.48 14.66
C LEU A 277 14.31 4.68 14.29
N ASP A 278 14.40 3.42 14.72
CA ASP A 278 15.53 2.54 14.40
C ASP A 278 15.72 2.38 12.88
N ARG A 279 14.62 2.12 12.16
CA ARG A 279 14.65 1.98 10.70
C ARG A 279 15.09 3.26 10.00
N LEU A 280 14.62 4.42 10.45
CA LEU A 280 14.97 5.71 9.85
C LEU A 280 16.41 6.12 10.23
N ASN A 281 16.90 5.71 11.40
CA ASN A 281 18.25 6.00 11.89
C ASN A 281 19.33 5.29 11.08
N GLY A 282 19.05 4.16 10.43
CA GLY A 282 19.81 3.60 9.29
C GLY A 282 21.30 3.32 9.49
N PHE A 283 21.91 3.68 10.61
CA PHE A 283 23.25 3.31 11.03
C PHE A 283 23.12 2.18 12.04
N ASP A 284 23.24 0.97 11.51
CA ASP A 284 23.59 -0.18 12.31
C ASP A 284 24.97 0.09 12.91
N HIS A 285 25.02 0.50 14.19
CA HIS A 285 26.26 0.80 14.92
C HIS A 285 27.11 -0.44 15.22
N HIS A 286 26.84 -1.58 14.58
CA HIS A 286 27.36 -2.86 15.02
C HIS A 286 28.65 -3.36 14.36
N ASP A 287 29.19 -2.75 13.30
CA ASP A 287 30.43 -3.27 12.69
C ASP A 287 31.43 -2.26 12.09
N TYR A 288 31.26 -0.96 12.31
CA TYR A 288 32.28 0.02 11.92
C TYR A 288 32.86 0.73 13.15
N PRO A 289 34.19 0.76 13.33
CA PRO A 289 34.80 1.59 14.35
C PRO A 289 34.51 3.04 14.00
N VAL A 290 33.51 3.62 14.65
CA VAL A 290 33.27 5.06 14.63
C VAL A 290 34.55 5.71 15.17
N PRO A 291 35.27 6.54 14.40
CA PRO A 291 36.41 7.27 14.93
C PRO A 291 35.95 8.07 16.16
N PRO A 292 36.72 8.09 17.26
CA PRO A 292 36.38 8.92 18.40
C PRO A 292 36.05 10.33 17.91
N MET A 293 34.93 10.89 18.38
CA MET A 293 34.47 12.23 18.00
C MET A 293 35.57 13.31 18.23
N GLN A 294 36.53 13.01 19.12
CA GLN A 294 37.75 13.77 19.36
C GLN A 294 38.65 13.92 18.11
N ASP A 295 38.82 12.87 17.29
CA ASP A 295 39.69 12.91 16.11
C ASP A 295 39.08 13.77 14.98
N ILE A 296 37.75 13.81 14.90
CA ILE A 296 37.00 14.68 13.97
C ILE A 296 37.11 16.14 14.42
N LEU A 297 37.03 16.40 15.73
CA LEU A 297 37.16 17.75 16.31
C LEU A 297 38.60 18.27 16.27
N ASP A 298 39.60 17.37 16.31
CA ASP A 298 41.03 17.72 16.26
C ASP A 298 41.56 17.91 14.82
N GLY A 299 40.70 17.82 13.80
CA GLY A 299 41.08 18.05 12.40
C GLY A 299 42.12 17.06 11.85
N LYS A 300 42.32 15.92 12.52
CA LYS A 300 43.24 14.88 12.07
C LYS A 300 42.51 13.99 11.08
N PHE A 301 42.81 14.18 9.80
CA PHE A 301 42.33 13.32 8.73
C PHE A 301 42.86 11.89 8.98
N SER A 302 42.02 11.03 9.56
CA SER A 302 42.39 9.65 9.81
C SER A 302 42.45 8.89 8.47
N PRO A 303 43.46 8.03 8.23
CA PRO A 303 43.51 7.14 7.08
C PRO A 303 42.23 6.30 6.90
N ALA A 304 41.48 6.07 7.98
CA ALA A 304 40.19 5.37 7.95
C ALA A 304 39.10 6.20 7.25
N LEU A 305 39.12 7.53 7.38
CA LEU A 305 38.14 8.42 6.75
C LEU A 305 38.42 8.55 5.25
N ASP A 306 39.70 8.62 4.85
CA ASP A 306 40.08 8.60 3.43
C ASP A 306 39.66 7.30 2.75
N ASN A 307 39.87 6.17 3.43
CA ASN A 307 39.45 4.86 2.93
C ASN A 307 37.91 4.76 2.85
N LEU A 308 37.18 5.38 3.80
CA LEU A 308 35.73 5.46 3.74
C LEU A 308 35.25 6.24 2.50
N ILE A 309 35.84 7.41 2.25
CA ILE A 309 35.50 8.25 1.08
C ILE A 309 35.83 7.53 -0.22
N GLU A 310 36.93 6.78 -0.31
CA GLU A 310 37.31 6.02 -1.51
C GLU A 310 36.36 4.86 -1.81
N ASN A 311 35.75 4.26 -0.79
CA ASN A 311 34.87 3.10 -0.98
C ASN A 311 33.38 3.47 -1.15
N MET A 312 33.00 4.73 -0.92
CA MET A 312 31.63 5.22 -1.18
C MET A 312 31.35 5.30 -2.69
N SER A 313 30.13 5.01 -3.11
CA SER A 313 29.64 5.29 -4.47
C SER A 313 29.35 6.78 -4.67
N ALA A 314 29.29 7.23 -5.92
CA ALA A 314 28.88 8.61 -6.26
C ALA A 314 27.56 9.05 -5.59
N ARG A 315 26.61 8.13 -5.43
CA ARG A 315 25.33 8.41 -4.76
C ARG A 315 25.50 8.64 -3.26
N GLU A 316 26.26 7.78 -2.60
CA GLU A 316 26.56 7.90 -1.17
C GLU A 316 27.37 9.16 -0.87
N LEU A 317 28.29 9.54 -1.77
CA LEU A 317 29.04 10.80 -1.67
C LEU A 317 28.13 12.03 -1.79
N LEU A 318 27.18 12.04 -2.72
CA LEU A 318 26.21 13.13 -2.85
C LEU A 318 25.34 13.26 -1.60
N ASP A 319 24.90 12.14 -1.05
CA ASP A 319 24.07 12.11 0.15
C ASP A 319 24.89 12.59 1.36
N PHE A 320 26.13 12.15 1.49
CA PHE A 320 27.05 12.57 2.56
C PHE A 320 27.38 14.08 2.49
N ILE A 321 27.69 14.61 1.31
CA ILE A 321 27.95 16.05 1.13
C ILE A 321 26.70 16.87 1.46
N SER A 322 25.52 16.42 1.04
CA SER A 322 24.23 17.08 1.31
C SER A 322 23.88 17.11 2.81
N MET A 323 24.42 16.18 3.60
CA MET A 323 24.29 16.18 5.07
C MET A 323 25.23 17.18 5.74
N MET A 324 26.43 17.41 5.20
CA MET A 324 27.45 18.28 5.82
C MET A 324 27.27 19.77 5.50
N ALA A 325 26.97 20.09 4.25
CA ALA A 325 26.60 21.44 3.84
C ALA A 325 25.31 21.30 3.03
N SER A 326 24.32 22.15 3.28
CA SER A 326 23.00 22.11 2.64
C SER A 326 23.02 22.41 1.13
N ASP A 327 24.12 22.11 0.44
CA ASP A 327 24.47 22.44 -0.94
C ASP A 327 24.56 21.20 -1.83
N GLY A 328 23.60 20.28 -1.69
CA GLY A 328 23.49 19.10 -2.56
C GLY A 328 23.35 19.43 -4.05
N MET A 329 22.96 20.66 -4.40
CA MET A 329 22.91 21.15 -5.79
C MET A 329 24.31 21.37 -6.37
N LEU A 330 25.26 21.94 -5.60
CA LEU A 330 26.64 22.14 -6.04
C LEU A 330 27.38 20.81 -6.20
N ALA A 331 27.16 19.88 -5.27
CA ALA A 331 27.74 18.53 -5.35
C ALA A 331 27.30 17.79 -6.62
N ARG A 332 26.02 17.92 -7.02
CA ARG A 332 25.51 17.37 -8.28
C ARG A 332 26.14 18.02 -9.50
N GLN A 333 26.31 19.35 -9.51
CA GLN A 333 26.98 20.05 -10.60
C GLN A 333 28.43 19.57 -10.76
N VAL A 334 29.14 19.36 -9.65
CA VAL A 334 30.51 18.83 -9.67
C VAL A 334 30.56 17.41 -10.23
N LEU A 335 29.64 16.54 -9.82
CA LEU A 335 29.55 15.19 -10.37
C LEU A 335 29.26 15.19 -11.88
N GLU A 336 28.32 16.04 -12.32
CA GLU A 336 27.90 16.11 -13.72
C GLU A 336 28.98 16.70 -14.64
N HIS A 337 29.74 17.69 -14.17
CA HIS A 337 30.70 18.44 -15.00
C HIS A 337 32.15 17.93 -14.88
N PHE A 338 32.53 17.40 -13.71
CA PHE A 338 33.92 17.02 -13.41
C PHE A 338 34.08 15.55 -12.98
N GLY A 339 32.97 14.82 -12.82
CA GLY A 339 32.98 13.39 -12.55
C GLY A 339 33.18 13.02 -11.07
N GLU A 340 33.14 11.71 -10.81
CA GLU A 340 33.11 11.14 -9.46
C GLU A 340 34.39 11.40 -8.65
N GLN A 341 35.54 11.47 -9.31
CA GLN A 341 36.81 11.76 -8.64
C GLN A 341 36.87 13.21 -8.13
N ALA A 342 36.32 14.16 -8.88
CA ALA A 342 36.20 15.54 -8.43
C ALA A 342 35.20 15.67 -7.27
N LEU A 343 34.16 14.86 -7.25
CA LEU A 343 33.20 14.79 -6.15
C LEU A 343 33.85 14.28 -4.85
N ARG A 344 34.73 13.27 -4.93
CA ARG A 344 35.50 12.76 -3.79
C ARG A 344 36.44 13.83 -3.23
N GLU A 345 37.13 14.57 -4.10
CA GLU A 345 38.02 15.66 -3.69
C GLU A 345 37.26 16.84 -3.08
N LEU A 346 36.06 17.16 -3.59
CA LEU A 346 35.18 18.15 -2.97
C LEU A 346 34.81 17.73 -1.54
N CYS A 347 34.43 16.45 -1.35
CA CYS A 347 34.11 15.91 -0.04
C CYS A 347 35.29 16.05 0.93
N ARG A 348 36.50 15.70 0.47
CA ARG A 348 37.75 15.86 1.24
C ARG A 348 38.03 17.32 1.59
N SER A 349 37.86 18.25 0.64
CA SER A 349 38.13 19.67 0.89
C SER A 349 37.16 20.25 1.92
N MET A 350 35.87 19.92 1.81
CA MET A 350 34.84 20.36 2.76
C MET A 350 35.14 19.88 4.18
N MET A 351 35.61 18.64 4.34
CA MET A 351 36.01 18.12 5.65
C MET A 351 37.28 18.76 6.21
N ARG A 352 38.12 19.37 5.36
CA ARG A 352 39.25 20.20 5.79
C ARG A 352 38.84 21.65 6.12
N GLY A 353 37.56 21.98 5.96
CA GLY A 353 37.01 23.32 6.21
C GLY A 353 37.09 24.25 5.02
N ASP A 354 37.44 23.76 3.81
CA ASP A 354 37.42 24.58 2.60
C ASP A 354 35.97 24.87 2.16
N SER A 355 35.74 26.10 1.69
CA SER A 355 34.46 26.45 1.06
C SER A 355 34.24 25.65 -0.23
N PRO A 356 33.06 25.02 -0.42
CA PRO A 356 32.69 24.35 -1.67
C PRO A 356 32.82 25.25 -2.90
N GLU A 357 32.46 26.53 -2.77
CA GLU A 357 32.51 27.50 -3.87
C GLU A 357 33.94 27.82 -4.31
N ASP A 358 34.88 27.87 -3.36
CA ASP A 358 36.29 28.14 -3.66
C ASP A 358 37.00 26.91 -4.23
N PHE A 359 36.55 25.70 -3.88
CA PHE A 359 36.98 24.48 -4.54
C PHE A 359 36.53 24.43 -6.02
N ILE A 360 35.27 24.79 -6.31
CA ILE A 360 34.76 24.81 -7.68
C ILE A 360 35.49 25.86 -8.53
N LYS A 361 35.73 27.08 -8.01
CA LYS A 361 36.52 28.10 -8.71
C LYS A 361 37.96 27.65 -9.02
N ARG A 362 38.54 26.79 -8.18
CA ARG A 362 39.86 26.18 -8.44
C ARG A 362 39.81 25.16 -9.56
N LEU A 363 38.78 24.31 -9.60
CA LEU A 363 38.56 23.36 -10.68
C LEU A 363 38.34 24.06 -12.02
N GLU A 364 37.54 25.12 -12.06
CA GLU A 364 37.26 25.88 -13.28
C GLU A 364 38.52 26.58 -13.85
N LYS A 365 39.39 27.10 -12.97
CA LYS A 365 40.67 27.73 -13.37
C LYS A 365 41.73 26.73 -13.83
N GLY A 366 41.65 25.47 -13.41
CA GLY A 366 42.58 24.41 -13.84
C GLY A 366 42.28 23.85 -15.24
N PHE A 367 41.12 24.17 -15.81
CA PHE A 367 40.64 23.69 -17.11
C PHE A 367 40.50 24.80 -18.18
N SER A 368 40.94 26.04 -17.87
CA SER A 368 40.93 27.19 -18.80
C SER A 368 42.24 27.33 -19.58
#